data_AF-A0A1A8E4C1-F1
#
_entry.id   AF-A0A1A8E4C1-F1
#
_cell.length_a   1.000
_cell.length_b   1.000
_cell.length_c   1.000
_cell.angle_alpha   90.00
_cell.angle_beta   90.00
_cell.angle_gamma   90.00
#
_symmetry.space_group_name_H-M   'P 1'
#
loop_
_entity.id
_entity.type
_entity.pdbx_description
1 polymer ?
#
loop_
_entity_poly.entity_id
_entity_poly.type
_entity_poly.pdbx_seq_one_letter_code
_entity_poly.pdbx_strand_id
1 'polypeptide(L)'
;CTVASAASGRSFIVVLHLTLLLVAVRGQRQLKRSPLDCTRNCVCASNIISCSDGNLIQVPAPLPQHTAVLDLSFNSITQLRAGWTTVDLSSLQSLILSNNGLTFLSTEAFVHVTKLRYLDLSFNGLRQLDELTFEP
;
A
#
# COMPACT_ATOMS: atom_id res chain seq x y z
N CYS A 1 34.53 14.65 71.49
CA CYS A 1 33.27 13.94 71.82
C CYS A 1 32.45 13.82 70.54
N THR A 2 32.55 12.68 69.83
CA THR A 2 31.54 11.58 69.77
C THR A 2 30.35 11.93 68.86
N VAL A 3 29.90 11.17 67.85
CA VAL A 3 30.20 9.83 67.29
C VAL A 3 29.59 9.81 65.87
N ALA A 4 30.18 9.03 64.96
CA ALA A 4 29.69 8.74 63.61
C ALA A 4 28.38 7.91 63.60
N SER A 5 27.56 8.01 62.55
CA SER A 5 26.84 6.83 62.06
C SER A 5 26.50 6.95 60.57
N ALA A 6 26.75 5.84 59.89
CA ALA A 6 26.60 5.59 58.47
C ALA A 6 25.18 5.11 58.13
N ALA A 7 24.72 5.40 56.92
CA ALA A 7 23.75 4.60 56.16
C ALA A 7 23.55 5.27 54.79
N SER A 8 23.32 4.60 53.68
CA SER A 8 23.44 3.20 53.27
C SER A 8 23.08 3.24 51.79
N GLY A 9 23.99 2.84 50.91
CA GLY A 9 23.75 2.78 49.48
C GLY A 9 22.72 1.69 49.16
N ARG A 10 21.43 2.07 49.11
CA ARG A 10 20.35 1.18 48.67
C ARG A 10 19.22 2.00 48.04
N SER A 11 19.24 2.16 46.73
CA SER A 11 18.02 2.14 45.88
C SER A 11 18.24 2.44 44.40
N PHE A 12 19.46 2.62 43.90
CA PHE A 12 19.66 2.79 42.46
C PHE A 12 19.30 1.52 41.65
N ILE A 13 19.44 0.33 42.23
CA ILE A 13 19.13 -0.95 41.57
C ILE A 13 17.61 -1.17 41.42
N VAL A 14 16.81 -0.79 42.43
CA VAL A 14 15.34 -0.96 42.40
C VAL A 14 14.70 0.00 41.38
N VAL A 15 15.22 1.23 41.28
CA VAL A 15 14.76 2.21 40.29
C VAL A 15 15.12 1.76 38.86
N LEU A 16 16.27 1.12 38.66
CA LEU A 16 16.69 0.56 37.36
C LEU A 16 15.76 -0.59 36.92
N HIS A 17 15.34 -1.47 37.83
CA HIS A 17 14.40 -2.55 37.50
C HIS A 17 12.96 -2.06 37.30
N LEU A 18 12.49 -1.07 38.06
CA LEU A 18 11.16 -0.46 37.84
C LEU A 18 11.07 0.29 36.51
N THR A 19 12.14 0.99 36.12
CA THR A 19 12.19 1.67 34.81
C THR A 19 12.28 0.69 33.66
N LEU A 20 12.98 -0.45 33.81
CA LEU A 20 12.97 -1.54 32.82
C LEU A 20 11.56 -2.13 32.61
N LEU A 21 10.76 -2.28 33.67
CA LEU A 21 9.37 -2.75 33.58
C LEU A 21 8.44 -1.73 32.87
N LEU A 22 8.69 -0.42 33.02
CA LEU A 22 7.95 0.62 32.29
C LEU A 22 8.36 0.74 30.81
N VAL A 23 9.61 0.42 30.47
CA VAL A 23 10.09 0.39 29.06
C VAL A 23 9.54 -0.83 28.30
N ALA A 24 9.22 -1.93 28.99
CA ALA A 24 8.60 -3.12 28.39
C ALA A 24 7.14 -2.89 27.94
N VAL A 25 6.47 -1.83 28.40
CA VAL A 25 5.15 -1.39 27.90
C VAL A 25 5.31 -0.29 26.85
N ARG A 26 6.40 -0.30 26.08
CA ARG A 26 6.31 0.15 24.68
C ARG A 26 5.89 -1.05 23.86
N GLY A 27 4.64 -1.46 24.07
CA GLY A 27 3.90 -2.17 23.04
C GLY A 27 3.88 -1.27 21.83
N GLN A 28 4.88 -1.43 20.95
CA GLN A 28 4.74 -1.00 19.60
C GLN A 28 3.53 -1.78 19.07
N ARG A 29 2.35 -1.18 19.17
CA ARG A 29 1.38 -1.28 18.09
C ARG A 29 2.13 -0.70 16.90
N GLN A 30 2.98 -1.51 16.29
CA GLN A 30 3.25 -1.41 14.87
C GLN A 30 1.87 -1.62 14.25
N LEU A 31 1.08 -0.54 14.18
CA LEU A 31 0.20 -0.40 13.03
C LEU A 31 1.19 -0.43 11.88
N LYS A 32 1.40 -1.63 11.33
CA LYS A 32 1.84 -1.79 9.95
C LYS A 32 0.93 -0.85 9.21
N ARG A 33 1.46 0.31 8.82
CA ARG A 33 0.67 1.30 8.12
C ARG A 33 0.25 0.60 6.85
N SER A 34 -1.03 0.28 6.74
CA SER A 34 -1.57 -0.39 5.57
C SER A 34 -1.15 0.44 4.36
N PRO A 35 -0.59 -0.15 3.29
CA PRO A 35 0.13 0.64 2.30
C PRO A 35 -0.78 1.44 1.35
N LEU A 36 -2.10 1.36 1.55
CA LEU A 36 -3.13 2.16 0.91
C LEU A 36 -4.02 2.77 2.01
N ASP A 37 -4.10 4.11 2.08
CA ASP A 37 -5.03 4.80 2.98
C ASP A 37 -6.44 4.78 2.36
N CYS A 38 -7.18 3.70 2.64
CA CYS A 38 -8.56 3.46 2.21
C CYS A 38 -9.60 4.39 2.86
N THR A 39 -9.19 5.57 3.34
CA THR A 39 -10.07 6.51 4.06
C THR A 39 -10.23 7.83 3.34
N ARG A 40 -9.38 8.16 2.35
CA ARG A 40 -9.42 9.46 1.64
C ARG A 40 -9.97 9.38 0.22
N ASN A 41 -9.35 8.55 -0.62
CA ASN A 41 -9.62 8.54 -2.07
C ASN A 41 -10.07 7.17 -2.57
N CYS A 42 -10.24 6.21 -1.67
CA CYS A 42 -10.57 4.83 -2.01
C CYS A 42 -11.55 4.25 -0.98
N VAL A 43 -12.40 3.34 -1.44
CA VAL A 43 -13.24 2.45 -0.65
C VAL A 43 -12.68 1.04 -0.77
N CYS A 44 -12.41 0.41 0.37
CA CYS A 44 -11.86 -0.94 0.43
C CYS A 44 -12.84 -1.88 1.14
N ALA A 45 -13.21 -2.97 0.49
CA ALA A 45 -14.11 -3.98 1.02
C ALA A 45 -13.60 -5.39 0.68
N SER A 46 -13.14 -6.13 1.69
CA SER A 46 -12.53 -7.45 1.53
C SER A 46 -11.36 -7.41 0.53
N ASN A 47 -11.56 -7.89 -0.71
CA ASN A 47 -10.59 -7.91 -1.80
C ASN A 47 -10.91 -6.93 -2.94
N ILE A 48 -11.87 -6.02 -2.73
CA ILE A 48 -12.25 -4.98 -3.67
C ILE A 48 -11.67 -3.65 -3.19
N ILE A 49 -10.98 -2.96 -4.10
CA ILE A 49 -10.46 -1.62 -3.90
C ILE A 49 -11.02 -0.76 -5.02
N SER A 50 -11.90 0.18 -4.70
CA SER A 50 -12.38 1.19 -5.65
C SER A 50 -11.86 2.55 -5.23
N CYS A 51 -11.06 3.17 -6.10
CA CYS A 51 -10.60 4.56 -5.99
C CYS A 51 -11.16 5.40 -7.14
N SER A 52 -12.36 5.05 -7.61
CA SER A 52 -13.05 5.78 -8.66
C SER A 52 -13.32 7.23 -8.24
N ASP A 53 -13.16 8.18 -9.17
CA ASP A 53 -13.34 9.62 -8.91
C ASP A 53 -12.45 10.17 -7.77
N GLY A 54 -11.28 9.55 -7.59
CA GLY A 54 -10.33 9.87 -6.52
C GLY A 54 -9.34 10.99 -6.85
N ASN A 55 -9.51 11.67 -8.00
CA ASN A 55 -8.57 12.65 -8.57
C ASN A 55 -7.13 12.11 -8.70
N LEU A 56 -7.00 10.82 -9.00
CA LEU A 56 -5.71 10.14 -9.09
C LEU A 56 -5.04 10.43 -10.43
N ILE A 57 -3.77 10.81 -10.38
CA ILE A 57 -2.92 10.97 -11.57
C ILE A 57 -2.03 9.74 -11.82
N GLN A 58 -1.94 8.84 -10.84
CA GLN A 58 -1.15 7.62 -10.85
C GLN A 58 -1.87 6.54 -10.04
N VAL A 59 -1.54 5.27 -10.28
CA VAL A 59 -2.05 4.16 -9.47
C VAL A 59 -1.48 4.26 -8.05
N PRO A 60 -2.31 4.22 -6.99
CA PRO A 60 -1.83 4.27 -5.62
C PRO A 60 -1.15 2.94 -5.25
N ALA A 61 0.04 3.02 -4.68
CA ALA A 61 0.84 1.87 -4.28
C ALA A 61 1.41 2.08 -2.86
N PRO A 62 1.67 1.00 -2.09
CA PRO A 62 1.45 -0.41 -2.44
C PRO A 62 -0.02 -0.87 -2.32
N LEU A 63 -0.42 -1.79 -3.22
CA LEU A 63 -1.71 -2.45 -3.17
C LEU A 63 -1.64 -3.76 -2.37
N PRO A 64 -2.70 -4.17 -1.64
CA PRO A 64 -2.76 -5.46 -0.99
C PRO A 64 -2.69 -6.64 -1.99
N GLN A 65 -1.85 -7.65 -1.71
CA GLN A 65 -1.68 -8.83 -2.59
C GLN A 65 -2.94 -9.66 -2.83
N HIS A 66 -3.91 -9.58 -1.91
CA HIS A 66 -5.19 -10.29 -2.01
C HIS A 66 -6.25 -9.51 -2.79
N THR A 67 -5.92 -8.33 -3.34
CA THR A 67 -6.85 -7.55 -4.16
C THR A 67 -7.27 -8.38 -5.38
N ALA A 68 -8.56 -8.56 -5.56
CA ALA A 68 -9.15 -9.26 -6.70
C ALA A 68 -9.75 -8.29 -7.72
N VAL A 69 -10.27 -7.16 -7.25
CA VAL A 69 -10.85 -6.11 -8.09
C VAL A 69 -10.21 -4.79 -7.72
N LEU A 70 -9.64 -4.13 -8.72
CA LEU A 70 -9.11 -2.77 -8.61
C LEU A 70 -9.85 -1.88 -9.59
N ASP A 71 -10.59 -0.92 -9.05
CA ASP A 71 -11.32 0.08 -9.81
C ASP A 71 -10.65 1.45 -9.64
N LEU A 72 -10.12 1.97 -10.75
CA LEU A 72 -9.45 3.25 -10.88
C LEU A 72 -10.17 4.12 -11.94
N SER A 73 -11.43 3.82 -12.23
CA SER A 73 -12.21 4.56 -13.22
C SER A 73 -12.38 6.04 -12.86
N PHE A 74 -12.70 6.89 -13.84
CA PHE A 74 -12.97 8.32 -13.61
C PHE A 74 -11.83 9.05 -12.89
N ASN A 75 -10.59 8.79 -13.29
CA ASN A 75 -9.41 9.44 -12.76
C ASN A 75 -8.65 10.18 -13.89
N SER A 76 -7.45 10.68 -13.59
CA SER A 76 -6.60 11.42 -14.53
C SER A 76 -5.28 10.68 -14.80
N ILE A 77 -5.30 9.35 -14.79
CA ILE A 77 -4.11 8.53 -15.05
C ILE A 77 -3.80 8.57 -16.55
N THR A 78 -2.61 9.02 -16.92
CA THR A 78 -2.22 9.19 -18.33
C THR A 78 -1.29 8.10 -18.85
N GLN A 79 -0.62 7.36 -17.96
CA GLN A 79 0.31 6.30 -18.33
C GLN A 79 0.26 5.13 -17.34
N LEU A 80 0.32 3.91 -17.87
CA LEU A 80 0.52 2.69 -17.07
C LEU A 80 1.88 2.08 -17.43
N ARG A 81 2.91 2.43 -16.65
CA ARG A 81 4.29 1.98 -16.88
C ARG A 81 4.57 0.67 -16.14
N ALA A 82 5.59 -0.11 -16.54
CA ALA A 82 5.99 -1.38 -15.91
C ALA A 82 6.03 -1.36 -14.36
N GLY A 83 6.41 -0.22 -13.77
CA GLY A 83 6.52 -0.05 -12.32
C GLY A 83 5.26 0.45 -11.59
N TRP A 84 4.07 0.44 -12.21
CA TRP A 84 2.84 0.92 -11.53
C TRP A 84 2.49 0.08 -10.30
N THR A 85 2.91 -1.19 -10.29
CA THR A 85 2.95 -2.03 -9.08
C THR A 85 4.32 -2.70 -8.98
N THR A 86 4.89 -2.69 -7.78
CA THR A 86 6.12 -3.43 -7.43
C THR A 86 5.82 -4.74 -6.70
N VAL A 87 4.54 -5.00 -6.45
CA VAL A 87 4.04 -6.17 -5.74
C VAL A 87 3.35 -7.08 -6.75
N ASP A 88 3.64 -8.38 -6.67
CA ASP A 88 2.89 -9.39 -7.41
C ASP A 88 1.44 -9.44 -6.89
N LEU A 89 0.51 -9.06 -7.76
CA LEU A 89 -0.93 -9.03 -7.54
C LEU A 89 -1.58 -10.23 -8.22
N SER A 90 -1.06 -11.43 -7.94
CA SER A 90 -1.53 -12.70 -8.51
C SER A 90 -2.95 -13.12 -8.10
N SER A 91 -3.65 -12.31 -7.28
CA SER A 91 -5.08 -12.46 -7.00
C SER A 91 -5.96 -11.55 -7.87
N LEU A 92 -5.37 -10.55 -8.53
CA LEU A 92 -6.10 -9.54 -9.29
C LEU A 92 -6.70 -10.16 -10.55
N GLN A 93 -8.03 -10.07 -10.65
CA GLN A 93 -8.81 -10.63 -11.75
C GLN A 93 -9.48 -9.53 -12.58
N SER A 94 -9.75 -8.38 -11.98
CA SER A 94 -10.41 -7.26 -12.66
C SER A 94 -9.66 -5.96 -12.40
N LEU A 95 -9.25 -5.30 -13.48
CA LEU A 95 -8.62 -3.98 -13.46
C LEU A 95 -9.46 -3.03 -14.32
N ILE A 96 -10.06 -2.03 -13.68
CA ILE A 96 -10.93 -1.05 -14.32
C ILE A 96 -10.19 0.29 -14.38
N LEU A 97 -9.83 0.72 -15.58
CA LEU A 97 -9.11 1.96 -15.86
C LEU A 97 -9.91 2.87 -16.82
N SER A 98 -11.21 2.62 -16.96
CA SER A 98 -12.05 3.39 -17.88
C SER A 98 -12.22 4.84 -17.46
N ASN A 99 -12.52 5.72 -18.42
CA ASN A 99 -12.68 7.15 -18.17
C ASN A 99 -11.44 7.76 -17.50
N ASN A 100 -10.27 7.48 -18.06
CA ASN A 100 -9.00 8.08 -17.68
C ASN A 100 -8.39 8.81 -18.89
N GLY A 101 -7.15 9.27 -18.76
CA GLY A 101 -6.40 9.93 -19.82
C GLY A 101 -5.31 9.05 -20.42
N LEU A 102 -5.40 7.71 -20.34
CA LEU A 102 -4.30 6.83 -20.74
C LEU A 102 -3.96 7.03 -22.21
N THR A 103 -2.71 7.39 -22.49
CA THR A 103 -2.16 7.48 -23.85
C THR A 103 -1.01 6.50 -24.07
N PHE A 104 -0.54 5.83 -23.02
CA PHE A 104 0.60 4.92 -23.06
C PHE A 104 0.44 3.76 -22.07
N LEU A 105 0.72 2.55 -22.54
CA LEU A 105 0.88 1.33 -21.74
C LEU A 105 2.25 0.73 -22.06
N SER A 106 3.00 0.30 -21.03
CA SER A 106 4.24 -0.47 -21.21
C SER A 106 3.94 -1.89 -21.67
N THR A 107 4.86 -2.49 -22.41
CA THR A 107 4.84 -3.93 -22.73
C THR A 107 4.85 -4.80 -21.47
N GLU A 108 5.47 -4.33 -20.39
CA GLU A 108 5.56 -5.02 -19.11
C GLU A 108 4.50 -4.55 -18.10
N ALA A 109 3.46 -3.82 -18.54
CA ALA A 109 2.45 -3.29 -17.63
C ALA A 109 1.73 -4.40 -16.86
N PHE A 110 1.59 -5.61 -17.40
CA PHE A 110 0.77 -6.66 -16.81
C PHE A 110 1.56 -7.84 -16.20
N VAL A 111 2.89 -7.76 -16.14
CA VAL A 111 3.76 -8.86 -15.65
C VAL A 111 3.50 -9.26 -14.19
N HIS A 112 3.00 -8.34 -13.37
CA HIS A 112 2.67 -8.57 -11.95
C HIS A 112 1.19 -8.87 -11.69
N VAL A 113 0.38 -9.04 -12.75
CA VAL A 113 -1.07 -9.32 -12.63
C VAL A 113 -1.44 -10.54 -13.49
N THR A 114 -0.70 -11.64 -13.29
CA THR A 114 -0.75 -12.86 -14.10
C THR A 114 -2.10 -13.59 -14.15
N LYS A 115 -3.07 -13.23 -13.28
CA LYS A 115 -4.43 -13.81 -13.26
C LYS A 115 -5.51 -12.83 -13.71
N LEU A 116 -5.12 -11.73 -14.36
CA LEU A 116 -6.07 -10.75 -14.87
C LEU A 116 -7.00 -11.41 -15.90
N ARG A 117 -8.30 -11.25 -15.71
CA ARG A 117 -9.36 -11.82 -16.58
C ARG A 117 -10.17 -10.74 -17.26
N TYR A 118 -10.29 -9.58 -16.63
CA TYR A 118 -11.04 -8.45 -17.11
C TYR A 118 -10.18 -7.18 -17.00
N LEU A 119 -9.99 -6.53 -18.14
CA LEU A 119 -9.29 -5.26 -18.25
C LEU A 119 -10.18 -4.29 -19.02
N ASP A 120 -10.59 -3.21 -18.34
CA ASP A 120 -11.37 -2.14 -18.96
C ASP A 120 -10.49 -0.91 -19.18
N LEU A 121 -10.17 -0.64 -20.46
CA LEU A 121 -9.44 0.53 -20.92
C LEU A 121 -10.35 1.50 -21.70
N SER A 122 -11.67 1.31 -21.66
CA SER A 122 -12.62 2.14 -22.43
C SER A 122 -12.54 3.61 -22.02
N PHE A 123 -12.93 4.51 -22.93
CA PHE A 123 -12.91 5.96 -22.68
C PHE A 123 -11.52 6.46 -22.20
N ASN A 124 -10.47 6.06 -22.91
CA ASN A 124 -9.11 6.57 -22.77
C ASN A 124 -8.60 7.17 -24.09
N GLY A 125 -7.38 7.71 -24.08
CA GLY A 125 -6.71 8.30 -25.25
C GLY A 125 -5.75 7.36 -25.98
N LEU A 126 -5.85 6.05 -25.77
CA LEU A 126 -4.97 5.05 -26.39
C LEU A 126 -5.21 5.00 -27.90
N ARG A 127 -4.16 5.23 -28.68
CA ARG A 127 -4.21 5.19 -30.16
C ARG A 127 -3.56 3.94 -30.75
N GLN A 128 -2.61 3.37 -30.02
CA GLN A 128 -1.84 2.20 -30.42
C GLN A 128 -1.51 1.39 -29.17
N LEU A 129 -1.44 0.08 -29.34
CA LEU A 129 -0.93 -0.87 -28.35
C LEU A 129 0.23 -1.62 -29.00
N ASP A 130 1.27 -1.90 -28.21
CA ASP A 130 2.36 -2.76 -28.65
C ASP A 130 1.87 -4.21 -28.72
N GLU A 131 2.35 -4.99 -29.69
CA GLU A 131 1.98 -6.41 -29.87
C GLU A 131 2.27 -7.23 -28.61
N LEU A 132 3.32 -6.88 -27.87
CA LEU A 132 3.75 -7.59 -26.67
C LEU A 132 3.06 -7.10 -25.39
N THR A 133 2.12 -6.14 -25.48
CA THR A 133 1.47 -5.55 -24.30
C THR A 133 0.71 -6.58 -23.46
N PHE A 134 0.15 -7.61 -24.09
CA PHE A 134 -0.68 -8.62 -23.42
C PHE A 134 -0.07 -10.03 -23.45
N GLU A 135 1.20 -10.15 -23.86
CA GLU A 135 1.90 -11.43 -23.81
C GLU A 135 2.15 -11.83 -22.34
N PRO A 136 1.90 -13.11 -21.99
CA PRO A 136 2.06 -13.62 -20.62
C PRO A 136 3.51 -13.74 -20.14
#